data_AF-A0A2E0HHH0-F1
#
_entry.id   AF-A0A2E0HHH0-F1
#
_cell.length_a   1.000
_cell.length_b   1.000
_cell.length_c   1.000
_cell.angle_alpha   90.00
_cell.angle_beta   90.00
_cell.angle_gamma   90.00
#
_symmetry.space_group_name_H-M   'P 1'
#
loop_
_entity.id
_entity.type
_entity.pdbx_description
1 polymer ?
#
loop_
_entity_poly.entity_id
_entity_poly.type
_entity_poly.pdbx_seq_one_letter_code
_entity_poly.pdbx_strand_id
1 'polypeptide(L)'
;EAYHQLRRAIASVNGNRFRGSSDYEISLWNECARLLTNAIIYFNSMILTRLLRHFEGIGDEEKLGITKQVSPVAWHNINLNGTYSFDFEQNLIDIEEIMRPITEDGGDV
;
A
#
# COMPACT_ATOMS: atom_id res chain seq x y z
N GLU A 1 -2.32 -16.40 -4.46
CA GLU A 1 -0.91 -16.14 -4.84
C GLU A 1 -0.40 -14.73 -4.49
N ALA A 2 -0.96 -13.65 -5.04
CA ALA A 2 -0.42 -12.28 -4.85
C ALA A 2 -0.25 -11.84 -3.37
N TYR A 3 -1.22 -12.17 -2.50
CA TYR A 3 -1.11 -11.91 -1.05
C TYR A 3 0.12 -12.61 -0.45
N HIS A 4 0.32 -13.89 -0.78
CA HIS A 4 1.44 -14.66 -0.27
C HIS A 4 2.78 -14.14 -0.82
N GLN A 5 2.80 -13.64 -2.06
CA GLN A 5 3.97 -12.99 -2.64
C GLN A 5 4.32 -11.69 -1.90
N LEU A 6 3.34 -10.81 -1.64
CA LEU A 6 3.52 -9.59 -0.84
C LEU A 6 4.05 -9.92 0.56
N ARG A 7 3.40 -10.86 1.25
CA ARG A 7 3.81 -11.27 2.60
C ARG A 7 5.23 -11.83 2.62
N ARG A 8 5.61 -12.61 1.61
CA ARG A 8 6.99 -13.13 1.46
C ARG A 8 7.98 -12.02 1.18
N ALA A 9 7.63 -11.04 0.35
CA ALA A 9 8.48 -9.89 0.07
C ALA A 9 8.76 -9.11 1.36
N ILE A 10 7.72 -8.76 2.13
CA ILE A 10 7.84 -8.09 3.44
C ILE A 10 8.72 -8.90 4.39
N ALA A 11 8.50 -10.21 4.50
CA ALA A 11 9.29 -11.07 5.37
C ALA A 11 10.77 -11.22 4.95
N SER A 12 11.10 -10.93 3.68
CA SER A 12 12.46 -11.02 3.15
C SER A 12 13.28 -9.73 3.23
N VAL A 13 12.64 -8.60 3.58
CA VAL A 13 13.29 -7.31 3.81
C VAL A 13 14.41 -7.46 4.86
N ASN A 14 15.55 -6.81 4.64
CA ASN A 14 16.79 -6.99 5.44
C ASN A 14 17.45 -8.39 5.34
N GLY A 15 17.29 -9.07 4.20
CA GLY A 15 18.15 -10.20 3.82
C GLY A 15 17.97 -11.46 4.67
N ASN A 16 16.74 -11.77 5.10
CA ASN A 16 16.41 -12.87 6.01
C ASN A 16 17.16 -12.83 7.36
N ARG A 17 17.79 -11.70 7.73
CA ARG A 17 18.52 -11.57 9.02
C ARG A 17 17.60 -11.47 10.24
N PHE A 18 16.29 -11.44 10.03
CA PHE A 18 15.24 -11.42 11.04
C PHE A 18 14.49 -12.76 11.16
N ARG A 19 15.18 -13.87 10.89
CA ARG A 19 14.74 -15.16 11.42
C ARG A 19 15.26 -15.22 12.84
N GLY A 20 14.42 -14.79 13.79
CA GLY A 20 14.72 -14.92 15.21
C GLY A 20 15.24 -16.30 15.55
N SER A 21 16.04 -16.38 16.60
CA SER A 21 16.68 -17.64 17.01
C SER A 21 15.68 -18.56 17.72
N SER A 22 14.50 -18.04 18.09
CA SER A 22 13.45 -18.75 18.83
C SER A 22 12.12 -18.82 18.08
N ASP A 23 11.31 -19.84 18.40
CA ASP A 23 9.95 -20.02 17.87
C ASP A 23 9.05 -18.81 18.13
N TYR A 24 9.22 -18.17 19.30
CA TYR A 24 8.46 -16.98 19.67
C TYR A 24 8.75 -15.81 18.73
N GLU A 25 10.03 -15.51 18.47
CA GLU A 25 10.41 -14.44 17.56
C GLU A 25 9.92 -14.72 16.14
N ILE A 26 10.02 -15.96 15.67
CA ILE A 26 9.49 -16.37 14.36
C ILE A 26 7.98 -16.14 14.29
N SER A 27 7.23 -16.48 15.35
CA SER A 27 5.78 -16.23 15.42
C SER A 27 5.46 -14.74 15.39
N LEU A 28 6.15 -13.94 16.21
CA LEU A 28 5.97 -12.49 16.26
C LEU A 28 6.22 -11.84 14.89
N TRP A 29 7.32 -12.21 14.23
CA TRP A 29 7.64 -11.74 12.88
C TRP A 29 6.56 -12.10 11.85
N ASN A 30 6.02 -13.31 11.94
CA ASN A 30 4.94 -13.74 11.05
C ASN A 30 3.68 -12.90 11.23
N GLU A 31 3.31 -12.55 12.47
CA GLU A 31 2.17 -11.69 12.75
C GLU A 31 2.42 -10.24 12.33
N CYS A 32 3.61 -9.70 12.55
CA CYS A 32 3.99 -8.37 12.04
C CYS A 32 3.91 -8.29 10.51
N ALA A 33 4.43 -9.31 9.80
CA ALA A 33 4.33 -9.38 8.35
C ALA A 33 2.86 -9.46 7.87
N ARG A 34 2.00 -10.20 8.58
CA ARG A 34 0.55 -10.26 8.29
C ARG A 34 -0.11 -8.90 8.50
N LEU A 35 0.20 -8.22 9.60
CA LEU A 35 -0.32 -6.89 9.91
C LEU A 35 0.05 -5.89 8.82
N LEU A 36 1.34 -5.81 8.45
CA LEU A 36 1.81 -4.91 7.39
C LEU A 36 1.18 -5.23 6.04
N THR A 37 1.05 -6.53 5.70
CA THR A 37 0.38 -6.95 4.46
C THR A 37 -1.06 -6.44 4.42
N ASN A 38 -1.80 -6.60 5.51
CA ASN A 38 -3.19 -6.14 5.59
C ASN A 38 -3.29 -4.61 5.58
N ALA A 39 -2.36 -3.90 6.21
CA ALA A 39 -2.32 -2.44 6.21
C ALA A 39 -2.09 -1.89 4.79
N ILE A 40 -1.16 -2.47 4.02
CA ILE A 40 -0.92 -2.11 2.62
C ILE A 40 -2.17 -2.33 1.76
N ILE A 41 -2.79 -3.51 1.89
CA ILE A 41 -4.01 -3.83 1.13
C ILE A 41 -5.14 -2.87 1.47
N TYR A 42 -5.34 -2.59 2.77
CA TYR A 42 -6.34 -1.63 3.22
C TYR A 42 -6.09 -0.25 2.62
N PHE A 43 -4.86 0.25 2.71
CA PHE A 43 -4.48 1.56 2.17
C PHE A 43 -4.74 1.64 0.66
N ASN A 44 -4.27 0.64 -0.10
CA ASN A 44 -4.50 0.57 -1.54
C ASN A 44 -6.00 0.51 -1.88
N SER A 45 -6.77 -0.34 -1.19
CA SER A 45 -8.23 -0.41 -1.37
C SER A 45 -8.92 0.91 -1.08
N MET A 46 -8.46 1.65 -0.07
CA MET A 46 -9.03 2.94 0.33
C MET A 46 -8.77 4.03 -0.72
N ILE A 47 -7.56 4.08 -1.29
CA ILE A 47 -7.22 4.97 -2.40
C ILE A 47 -8.02 4.61 -3.66
N LEU A 48 -8.02 3.34 -4.06
CA LEU A 48 -8.72 2.87 -5.26
C LEU A 48 -10.23 3.10 -5.18
N THR A 49 -10.84 2.88 -4.01
CA THR A 49 -12.27 3.15 -3.79
C THR A 49 -12.60 4.62 -4.00
N ARG A 50 -11.75 5.53 -3.51
CA ARG A 50 -11.98 6.97 -3.69
C ARG A 50 -11.75 7.42 -5.13
N LEU A 51 -10.68 6.95 -5.78
CA LEU A 51 -10.42 7.23 -7.20
C LEU A 51 -11.58 6.75 -8.07
N LEU A 52 -12.11 5.56 -7.80
CA LEU A 52 -13.25 5.02 -8.52
C LEU A 52 -14.49 5.92 -8.39
N ARG A 53 -14.82 6.34 -7.16
CA ARG A 53 -15.94 7.27 -6.91
C ARG A 53 -15.72 8.64 -7.55
N HIS A 54 -14.49 9.16 -7.53
CA HIS A 54 -14.15 10.44 -8.12
C HIS A 54 -14.34 10.41 -9.64
N PHE A 55 -13.74 9.43 -10.33
CA PHE A 55 -13.84 9.31 -11.78
C PHE A 55 -15.25 8.92 -12.26
N GLU A 56 -16.00 8.12 -11.50
CA GLU A 56 -17.44 7.92 -11.76
C GLU A 56 -18.24 9.22 -11.63
N GLY A 57 -17.92 10.06 -10.64
CA GLY A 57 -18.62 11.32 -10.40
C GLY A 57 -18.38 12.38 -11.47
N ILE A 58 -17.18 12.44 -12.06
CA ILE A 58 -16.84 13.40 -13.13
C ILE A 58 -17.05 12.83 -14.54
N GLY A 59 -17.38 11.54 -14.67
CA GLY A 59 -17.60 10.87 -15.96
C GLY A 59 -16.32 10.57 -16.75
N ASP A 60 -15.16 10.47 -16.08
CA ASP A 60 -13.88 10.13 -16.72
C ASP A 60 -13.77 8.61 -16.89
N GLU A 61 -14.29 8.09 -18.02
CA GLU A 61 -14.33 6.66 -18.31
C GLU A 61 -12.93 6.04 -18.48
N GLU A 62 -11.94 6.82 -18.94
CA GLU A 62 -10.57 6.35 -19.14
C GLU A 62 -9.89 6.06 -17.81
N LYS A 63 -9.83 7.06 -16.92
CA LYS A 63 -9.20 6.89 -15.59
C LYS A 63 -9.99 5.92 -14.73
N LEU A 64 -11.31 5.85 -14.88
CA LEU A 64 -12.15 4.83 -14.25
C LEU A 64 -11.79 3.41 -14.74
N GLY A 65 -11.59 3.23 -16.03
CA GLY A 65 -11.17 1.97 -16.63
C GLY A 65 -9.82 1.49 -16.09
N ILE A 66 -8.85 2.40 -16.00
CA ILE A 66 -7.52 2.11 -15.42
C ILE A 66 -7.67 1.72 -13.95
N THR A 67 -8.40 2.50 -13.15
CA THR A 67 -8.59 2.25 -11.70
C THR A 67 -9.16 0.86 -11.44
N LYS A 68 -10.10 0.38 -12.27
CA LYS A 68 -10.69 -0.96 -12.18
C LYS A 68 -9.71 -2.10 -12.45
N GLN A 69 -8.60 -1.85 -13.15
CA GLN A 69 -7.58 -2.86 -13.45
C GLN A 69 -6.51 -2.96 -12.36
N VAL A 70 -6.38 -1.94 -11.50
CA VAL A 70 -5.35 -1.94 -10.46
C VAL A 70 -5.75 -2.87 -9.32
N SER A 71 -4.84 -3.76 -8.95
CA SER A 71 -5.05 -4.66 -7.82
C SER A 71 -4.77 -3.95 -6.48
N PRO A 72 -5.63 -4.10 -5.46
CA PRO A 72 -5.33 -3.61 -4.12
C PRO A 72 -4.16 -4.34 -3.46
N VAL A 73 -3.76 -5.50 -3.99
CA VAL A 73 -2.60 -6.27 -3.51
C VAL A 73 -1.32 -5.85 -4.25
N ALA A 74 -1.37 -4.89 -5.18
CA ALA A 74 -0.18 -4.44 -5.90
C ALA A 74 0.83 -3.80 -4.95
N TRP A 75 2.08 -4.25 -5.03
CA TRP A 75 3.16 -3.82 -4.12
C TRP A 75 4.49 -3.56 -4.84
N HIS A 76 4.55 -3.78 -6.15
CA HIS A 76 5.81 -3.72 -6.91
C HIS A 76 6.48 -2.34 -6.85
N ASN A 77 5.69 -1.28 -6.63
CA ASN A 77 6.15 0.10 -6.54
C ASN A 77 6.35 0.59 -5.09
N ILE A 78 6.17 -0.28 -4.09
CA ILE A 78 6.33 0.08 -2.67
C ILE A 78 7.77 -0.24 -2.24
N ASN A 79 8.51 0.79 -1.83
CA ASN A 79 9.82 0.57 -1.22
C ASN A 79 9.65 0.13 0.23
N LEU A 80 9.98 -1.14 0.51
CA LEU A 80 9.97 -1.70 1.87
C LEU A 80 11.34 -1.70 2.53
N ASN A 81 12.40 -1.32 1.82
CA ASN A 81 13.76 -1.24 2.34
C ASN A 81 14.08 0.17 2.83
N GLY A 82 15.08 0.29 3.70
CA GLY A 82 15.58 1.56 4.22
C GLY A 82 15.35 1.74 5.72
N THR A 83 15.70 2.92 6.22
CA THR A 83 15.51 3.31 7.61
C THR A 83 14.39 4.34 7.66
N TYR A 84 13.32 4.01 8.37
CA TYR A 84 12.16 4.88 8.57
C TYR A 84 12.15 5.36 10.01
N SER A 85 12.05 6.66 10.20
CA SER A 85 11.79 7.26 11.51
C SER A 85 10.29 7.39 11.70
N PHE A 86 9.78 6.90 12.82
CA PHE A 86 8.39 7.13 13.19
C PHE A 86 8.29 8.49 13.84
N ASP A 87 7.50 9.36 13.22
CA ASP A 87 6.95 10.52 13.89
C ASP A 87 5.66 10.07 14.60
N PHE A 88 5.56 10.37 15.90
CA PHE A 88 4.40 10.04 16.71
C PHE A 88 3.43 11.22 16.83
N GLU A 89 3.75 12.36 16.21
CA GLU A 89 2.77 13.42 16.03
C GLU A 89 1.59 12.88 15.21
N GLN A 90 0.37 13.06 15.72
CA GLN A 90 -0.86 12.51 15.15
C GLN A 90 -1.31 13.27 13.89
N ASN A 91 -0.42 13.42 12.92
CA ASN A 91 -0.78 13.90 11.60
C ASN A 91 -1.45 12.74 10.86
N LEU A 92 -2.78 12.71 10.93
CA LEU A 92 -3.58 11.77 10.15
C LEU A 92 -3.21 11.94 8.67
N ILE A 93 -3.01 10.81 7.99
CA ILE A 93 -2.73 10.79 6.56
C ILE A 93 -3.92 11.42 5.83
N ASP A 94 -3.70 12.55 5.14
CA ASP A 94 -4.70 13.14 4.26
C ASP A 94 -4.74 12.37 2.94
N ILE A 95 -5.77 11.55 2.80
CA ILE A 95 -5.96 10.70 1.62
C ILE A 95 -6.27 11.54 0.37
N GLU A 96 -6.97 12.66 0.53
CA GLU A 96 -7.31 13.54 -0.60
C GLU A 96 -6.05 14.25 -1.11
N GLU A 97 -5.16 14.68 -0.21
CA GLU A 97 -3.86 15.24 -0.60
C GLU A 97 -3.01 14.24 -1.39
N ILE A 98 -2.98 12.97 -0.98
CA ILE A 98 -2.25 11.91 -1.69
C ILE A 98 -2.82 11.67 -3.09
N MET A 99 -4.14 11.77 -3.24
CA MET A 99 -4.82 11.54 -4.52
C MET A 99 -4.72 12.72 -5.48
N ARG A 100 -4.44 13.92 -4.97
CA ARG A 100 -4.43 15.17 -5.73
C ARG A 100 -3.66 15.08 -7.06
N PRO A 101 -2.43 14.52 -7.12
CA PRO A 101 -1.68 14.43 -8.38
C PRO A 101 -2.31 13.51 -9.42
N ILE A 102 -3.26 12.65 -9.05
CA ILE A 102 -3.95 11.72 -9.96
C ILE A 102 -5.27 12.33 -10.44
N THR A 103 -5.94 13.07 -9.55
CA THR A 103 -7.25 13.67 -9.80
C THR A 103 -7.16 15.03 -10.51
N GLU A 104 -6.11 15.81 -10.28
CA GLU A 104 -5.97 17.18 -10.81
C GLU A 104 -5.12 17.29 -12.08
N ASP A 105 -4.48 16.21 -12.55
CA ASP A 105 -3.59 16.18 -13.73
C ASP A 105 -4.34 16.26 -15.07
N GLY A 106 -5.27 17.22 -15.18
CA GLY A 106 -6.08 17.53 -16.35
C GLY A 106 -5.96 18.99 -16.81
N GLY A 107 -4.91 19.70 -16.40
CA GLY A 107 -4.63 21.08 -16.83
C GLY A 107 -3.15 21.31 -17.08
N ASP A 108 -2.85 21.81 -18.28
CA ASP A 108 -1.55 22.26 -18.80
C ASP A 108 -0.56 21.18 -19.28
N VAL A 109 -0.77 20.66 -20.50
CA VAL A 109 0.05 20.97 -21.70
C VAL A 109 -0.77 20.84 -22.98
#